data_AF-A0A183GGN5-F1
#
_entry.id   AF-A0A183GGN5-F1
#
_cell.length_a   1.000
_cell.length_b   1.000
_cell.length_c   1.000
_cell.angle_alpha   90.00
_cell.angle_beta   90.00
_cell.angle_gamma   90.00
#
_symmetry.space_group_name_H-M   'P 1'
#
loop_
_entity.id
_entity.type
_entity.pdbx_description
1 polymer ?
#
loop_
_entity_poly.entity_id
_entity_poly.type
_entity_poly.pdbx_seq_one_letter_code
_entity_poly.pdbx_strand_id
1 'polypeptide(L)'
;MRELEWGDMGLKDDGRQLHHLRFADDIVLITPSISQAARMLADFDRVCVNVGLQLNFTKAMFMKNGQVSDAPFSFNGTNISECLS
;
A
#
# COMPACT_ATOMS: atom_id res chain seq x y z
N MET A 1 9.25 -12.98 -0.25
CA MET A 1 8.95 -11.84 -1.14
C MET A 1 9.42 -12.09 -2.58
N ARG A 2 9.26 -13.32 -3.11
CA ARG A 2 9.56 -13.65 -4.53
C ARG A 2 8.31 -13.67 -5.41
N GLU A 3 7.15 -13.33 -4.84
CA GLU A 3 5.82 -13.42 -5.49
C GLU A 3 5.18 -12.03 -5.73
N LEU A 4 5.84 -10.94 -5.33
CA LEU A 4 5.34 -9.58 -5.53
C LEU A 4 6.03 -8.97 -6.76
N GLU A 5 5.38 -9.04 -7.91
CA GLU A 5 5.87 -8.45 -9.16
C GLU A 5 5.49 -6.98 -9.25
N TRP A 6 6.14 -6.14 -8.45
CA TRP A 6 5.89 -4.70 -8.38
C TRP A 6 6.82 -3.87 -9.27
N GLY A 7 7.48 -4.48 -10.26
CA GLY A 7 8.48 -3.82 -11.12
C GLY A 7 7.99 -2.54 -11.82
N ASP A 8 6.68 -2.37 -12.00
CA ASP A 8 6.08 -1.17 -12.58
C ASP A 8 5.24 -0.35 -11.57
N MET A 9 5.10 -0.81 -10.32
CA MET A 9 4.20 -0.24 -9.32
C MET A 9 4.98 0.30 -8.13
N GLY A 10 5.20 1.62 -8.03
CA GLY A 10 5.90 2.23 -6.91
C GLY A 10 6.31 3.67 -7.18
N LEU A 11 6.87 4.36 -6.19
CA LEU A 11 7.37 5.72 -6.40
C LEU A 11 8.76 5.68 -7.05
N LYS A 12 8.90 6.35 -8.19
CA LYS A 12 10.20 6.49 -8.86
C LYS A 12 10.86 7.80 -8.43
N ASP A 13 11.99 7.69 -7.74
CA ASP A 13 12.80 8.82 -7.29
C ASP A 13 14.26 8.61 -7.71
N ASP A 14 14.84 9.58 -8.41
CA ASP A 14 16.22 9.54 -8.93
C ASP A 14 16.61 8.20 -9.63
N GLY A 15 15.72 7.70 -10.49
CA GLY A 15 15.93 6.45 -11.23
C GLY A 15 15.76 5.17 -10.40
N ARG A 16 15.56 5.27 -9.08
CA ARG A 16 15.24 4.15 -8.18
C ARG A 16 13.74 4.04 -7.99
N GLN A 17 13.27 2.81 -7.77
CA GLN A 17 11.86 2.54 -7.52
C GLN A 17 11.66 2.08 -6.08
N LEU A 18 10.94 2.88 -5.31
CA LEU A 18 10.62 2.65 -3.91
C LEU A 18 9.27 1.98 -3.81
N HIS A 19 9.27 0.75 -3.29
CA HIS A 19 8.10 -0.12 -3.24
C HIS A 19 7.62 -0.38 -1.82
N HIS A 20 8.54 -0.49 -0.87
CA HIS A 20 8.19 -0.71 0.51
C HIS A 20 9.29 -0.24 1.48
N LEU A 21 8.87 0.18 2.66
CA LEU A 21 9.71 0.32 3.85
C LEU A 21 9.14 -0.63 4.91
N ARG A 22 9.99 -1.42 5.59
CA ARG A 22 9.58 -2.32 6.67
C ARG A 22 10.33 -1.98 7.95
N PHE A 23 9.60 -1.84 9.05
CA PHE A 23 10.17 -1.77 10.40
C PHE A 23 9.39 -2.70 11.32
N ALA A 24 10.08 -3.68 11.91
CA ALA A 24 9.46 -4.76 12.70
C ALA A 24 8.24 -5.41 12.00
N ASP A 25 7.02 -5.02 12.41
CA ASP A 25 5.73 -5.53 11.97
C ASP A 25 4.97 -4.56 11.05
N ASP A 26 5.43 -3.31 10.92
CA ASP A 26 4.80 -2.29 10.09
C ASP A 26 5.43 -2.25 8.69
N ILE A 27 4.56 -2.10 7.69
CA ILE A 27 4.93 -1.96 6.28
C ILE A 27 4.29 -0.71 5.69
N VAL A 28 5.07 0.06 4.94
CA VAL A 28 4.58 1.21 4.17
C VAL A 28 4.69 0.87 2.69
N LEU A 29 3.58 0.98 1.97
CA LEU A 29 3.53 0.87 0.50
C LEU A 29 3.50 2.28 -0.08
N ILE A 30 4.35 2.55 -1.07
CA ILE A 30 4.46 3.87 -1.69
C ILE A 30 4.04 3.73 -3.15
N THR A 31 3.03 4.49 -3.58
CA THR A 31 2.50 4.43 -4.95
C THR A 31 2.18 5.82 -5.50
N PRO A 32 2.20 6.00 -6.83
CA PRO A 32 1.87 7.26 -7.46
C PRO A 32 0.37 7.53 -7.57
N SER A 33 -0.50 6.55 -7.30
CA SER A 33 -1.95 6.71 -7.39
C SER A 33 -2.72 5.75 -6.48
N ILE A 34 -3.94 6.14 -6.11
CA ILE A 34 -4.87 5.30 -5.34
C ILE A 34 -5.15 3.97 -6.05
N SER A 35 -5.25 3.97 -7.38
CA SER A 35 -5.47 2.76 -8.16
C SER A 35 -4.29 1.78 -8.08
N GLN A 36 -3.05 2.30 -8.08
CA GLN A 36 -1.87 1.46 -7.85
C GLN A 36 -1.79 1.00 -6.41
N ALA A 37 -2.11 1.86 -5.43
CA ALA A 37 -2.18 1.49 -4.03
C ALA A 37 -3.13 0.30 -3.80
N ALA A 38 -4.33 0.34 -4.40
CA ALA A 38 -5.31 -0.75 -4.29
C ALA A 38 -4.78 -2.07 -4.85
N ARG A 39 -4.13 -2.05 -6.03
CA ARG A 39 -3.56 -3.26 -6.66
C ARG A 39 -2.41 -3.83 -5.84
N MET A 40 -1.51 -2.95 -5.40
CA MET A 40 -0.35 -3.34 -4.61
C MET A 40 -0.77 -3.91 -3.25
N LEU A 41 -1.77 -3.32 -2.60
CA LEU A 41 -2.35 -3.84 -1.36
C LEU A 41 -3.03 -5.19 -1.58
N ALA A 42 -3.72 -5.40 -2.71
CA ALA A 42 -4.32 -6.69 -3.06
C ALA A 42 -3.29 -7.81 -3.24
N ASP A 43 -2.21 -7.52 -3.98
CA ASP A 43 -1.13 -8.47 -4.16
C ASP A 43 -0.42 -8.76 -2.85
N PHE A 44 -0.24 -7.73 -2.00
CA PHE A 44 0.35 -7.89 -0.69
C PHE A 44 -0.50 -8.76 0.25
N ASP A 45 -1.80 -8.49 0.34
CA ASP A 45 -2.75 -9.27 1.14
C ASP A 45 -2.77 -10.73 0.71
N ARG A 46 -2.82 -10.99 -0.61
CA ARG A 46 -2.75 -12.36 -1.17
C ARG A 46 -1.50 -13.10 -0.71
N VAL A 47 -0.33 -12.47 -0.81
CA VAL A 47 0.94 -13.10 -0.41
C VAL A 47 1.02 -13.28 1.11
N CYS A 48 0.50 -12.34 1.90
CA CYS A 48 0.42 -12.45 3.36
C CYS A 48 -0.40 -13.67 3.78
N VAL A 49 -1.59 -13.85 3.19
CA VAL A 49 -2.47 -15.00 3.47
C VAL A 49 -1.76 -16.32 3.18
N ASN A 50 -1.01 -16.40 2.07
CA ASN A 50 -0.26 -17.61 1.69
C ASN A 50 0.82 -18.00 2.72
N VAL A 51 1.35 -17.04 3.48
CA VAL A 51 2.34 -17.28 4.54
C VAL A 51 1.73 -17.31 5.94
N GLY A 52 0.40 -17.34 6.06
CA GLY A 52 -0.31 -17.41 7.34
C GLY A 52 -0.36 -16.07 8.10
N LEU A 53 -0.12 -14.95 7.42
CA LEU A 53 -0.28 -13.61 7.96
C LEU A 53 -1.62 -13.01 7.51
N GLN A 54 -2.25 -12.25 8.40
CA GLN A 54 -3.48 -11.51 8.11
C GLN A 54 -3.27 -10.02 8.36
N LEU A 55 -3.59 -9.19 7.37
CA LEU A 55 -3.53 -7.75 7.53
C LEU A 55 -4.69 -7.25 8.40
N ASN A 56 -4.40 -6.29 9.27
CA ASN A 56 -5.42 -5.60 10.05
C ASN A 56 -5.76 -4.26 9.39
N PHE A 57 -6.75 -4.27 8.49
CA PHE A 57 -7.16 -3.07 7.76
C PHE A 57 -7.75 -1.97 8.65
N THR A 58 -8.22 -2.30 9.86
CA THR A 58 -8.67 -1.30 10.84
C THR A 58 -7.51 -0.46 11.41
N LYS A 59 -6.29 -1.02 11.42
CA LYS A 59 -5.05 -0.32 11.81
C LYS A 59 -4.29 0.24 10.63
N ALA A 60 -4.57 -0.23 9.42
CA ALA A 60 -4.00 0.33 8.21
C ALA A 60 -4.46 1.77 8.05
N MET A 61 -3.51 2.64 7.73
CA MET A 61 -3.80 4.03 7.42
C MET A 61 -3.15 4.37 6.09
N PHE A 62 -3.74 5.29 5.34
CA PHE A 62 -3.12 5.84 4.16
C PHE A 62 -2.78 7.32 4.36
N MET A 63 -1.77 7.77 3.62
CA MET A 63 -1.37 9.17 3.52
C MET A 63 -1.35 9.53 2.04
N LYS A 64 -1.82 10.72 1.70
CA LYS A 64 -1.76 11.24 0.33
C LYS A 64 -1.08 12.61 0.32
N ASN A 65 -0.43 12.93 -0.79
CA ASN A 65 0.05 14.29 -1.00
C ASN A 65 -1.15 15.24 -1.21
N GLY A 66 -1.00 16.52 -0.88
CA GLY A 66 -2.08 17.53 -1.00
C GLY A 66 -2.61 17.74 -2.43
N GLN A 67 -1.89 17.24 -3.45
CA GLN A 67 -2.31 17.27 -4.85
C GLN A 67 -3.30 16.16 -5.22
N VAL A 68 -3.47 15.13 -4.37
CA VAL A 68 -4.39 14.02 -4.62
C VAL A 68 -5.78 14.40 -4.11
N SER A 69 -6.79 14.18 -4.95
CA SER A 69 -8.21 14.45 -4.62
C SER A 69 -8.62 13.84 -3.29
N ASP A 70 -9.53 14.50 -2.55
CA ASP A 70 -10.16 14.02 -1.31
C ASP A 70 -11.16 12.88 -1.57
N ALA A 71 -10.71 11.84 -2.26
CA ALA A 71 -11.47 10.63 -2.47
C ALA A 71 -11.17 9.63 -1.33
N PRO A 72 -12.21 9.03 -0.71
CA PRO A 72 -12.00 8.00 0.29
C PRO A 72 -11.30 6.78 -0.33
N PHE A 73 -10.35 6.20 0.40
CA PHE A 73 -9.69 4.96 0.00
C PHE A 73 -10.36 3.78 0.69
N SER A 74 -10.90 2.84 -0.09
CA SER A 74 -11.45 1.59 0.41
C SER A 74 -10.79 0.39 -0.26
N PHE A 75 -10.66 -0.68 0.51
CA PHE A 75 -10.13 -1.96 0.05
C PHE A 75 -11.04 -3.09 0.56
N ASN A 76 -11.49 -3.96 -0.34
CA ASN A 76 -12.45 -5.05 -0.02
C ASN A 76 -13.68 -4.59 0.79
N GLY A 77 -14.21 -3.41 0.48
CA GLY A 77 -15.37 -2.84 1.19
C GLY A 77 -15.06 -2.26 2.57
N THR A 78 -13.81 -2.28 3.02
CA THR A 78 -13.35 -1.62 4.25
C THR A 78 -12.74 -0.27 3.91
N ASN A 79 -13.22 0.80 4.56
CA ASN A 79 -12.59 2.12 4.45
C ASN A 79 -11.28 2.12 5.23
N ILE A 80 -10.19 2.51 4.58
CA ILE A 80 -8.90 2.70 5.23
C ILE A 80 -8.86 4.14 5.73
N SER A 81 -8.51 4.33 7.00
CA SER A 81 -8.45 5.67 7.58
C SER A 81 -7.32 6.49 6.97
N GLU A 82 -7.58 7.77 6.75
CA GLU A 82 -6.55 8.73 6.37
C GLU A 82 -5.83 9.21 7.63
N CYS A 83 -4.49 9.21 7.60
CA CYS A 83 -3.73 9.90 8.64
C CYS A 83 -3.89 11.41 8.46
N LEU A 84 -4.30 12.11 9.52
CA LEU A 84 -4.25 13.56 9.56
C LEU A 84 -2.78 13.99 9.62
N SER A 85 -2.33 14.67 8.56
CA SER A 85 -1.01 15.32 8.46
C SER A 85 -1.05 16.77 8.93
#